data_AF-A0A6A6KNL7-F1
#
_entry.id   AF-A0A6A6KNL7-F1
#
_cell.length_a   1.000
_cell.length_b   1.000
_cell.length_c   1.000
_cell.angle_alpha   90.00
_cell.angle_beta   90.00
_cell.angle_gamma   90.00
#
_symmetry.space_group_name_H-M   'P 1'
#
loop_
_entity.id
_entity.type
_entity.pdbx_description
1 polymer ?
#
loop_
_entity_poly.entity_id
_entity_poly.type
_entity_poly.pdbx_seq_one_letter_code
_entity_poly.pdbx_strand_id
1 'polypeptide(L)'
;MELPKEYGYVALVLVAYCFLNFWMAGQVGKARKMYKVPYPTLYALESENKDAKLFNCVQRGHQNSLEMMPMFFVLMMLGGFRHPCVCASLGCLYIITRYFYFTGYSTGDPQKRLSIGLVN
;
A
#
# COMPACT_ATOMS: atom_id res chain seq x y z
N MET A 1 -26.89 -9.71 19.01
CA MET A 1 -26.29 -8.47 18.47
C MET A 1 -26.25 -8.65 16.97
N GLU A 2 -27.16 -8.02 16.24
CA GLU A 2 -27.20 -8.13 14.77
C GLU A 2 -26.21 -7.14 14.17
N LEU A 3 -25.49 -7.57 13.13
CA LEU A 3 -24.56 -6.68 12.39
C LEU A 3 -25.35 -5.60 11.65
N PRO A 4 -24.90 -4.33 11.68
CA PRO A 4 -25.52 -3.27 10.89
C PRO A 4 -25.58 -3.67 9.41
N LYS A 5 -26.70 -3.37 8.72
CA LYS A 5 -26.85 -3.68 7.28
C LYS A 5 -25.71 -3.11 6.44
N GLU A 6 -25.18 -1.97 6.85
CA GLU A 6 -24.15 -1.20 6.17
C GLU A 6 -22.73 -1.69 6.49
N TYR A 7 -22.56 -2.62 7.45
CA TYR A 7 -21.25 -3.19 7.79
C TYR A 7 -20.60 -3.93 6.62
N GLY A 8 -21.41 -4.39 5.65
CA GLY A 8 -20.93 -4.96 4.40
C GLY A 8 -19.97 -4.02 3.65
N TYR A 9 -20.14 -2.69 3.75
CA TYR A 9 -19.23 -1.74 3.14
C TYR A 9 -17.84 -1.77 3.78
N VAL A 10 -17.75 -1.95 5.09
CA VAL A 10 -16.47 -2.08 5.80
C VAL A 10 -15.73 -3.33 5.31
N ALA A 11 -16.44 -4.45 5.17
CA ALA A 11 -15.87 -5.68 4.63
C ALA A 11 -15.36 -5.51 3.19
N LEU A 12 -16.14 -4.85 2.32
CA LEU A 12 -15.72 -4.56 0.94
C LEU A 12 -14.44 -3.71 0.88
N VAL A 13 -14.31 -2.72 1.76
CA VAL A 13 -13.11 -1.87 1.85
C VAL A 13 -11.89 -2.70 2.29
N LEU A 14 -12.04 -3.58 3.28
CA LEU A 14 -10.95 -4.47 3.70
C LEU A 14 -10.49 -5.39 2.56
N VAL A 15 -11.45 -5.99 1.84
CA VAL A 15 -11.16 -6.84 0.67
C VAL A 15 -10.46 -6.04 -0.43
N ALA A 16 -10.93 -4.81 -0.72
CA ALA A 16 -10.30 -3.94 -1.70
C ALA A 16 -8.84 -3.59 -1.32
N TYR A 17 -8.56 -3.38 -0.04
CA TYR A 17 -7.18 -3.14 0.44
C TYR A 17 -6.28 -4.38 0.26
N CYS A 18 -6.82 -5.59 0.43
CA CYS A 18 -6.08 -6.82 0.10
C CYS A 18 -5.70 -6.87 -1.38
N PHE A 19 -6.63 -6.57 -2.29
CA PHE A 19 -6.33 -6.49 -3.73
C PHE A 19 -5.27 -5.44 -4.05
N LEU A 20 -5.30 -4.28 -3.39
CA LEU A 20 -4.26 -3.26 -3.53
C LEU A 20 -2.88 -3.79 -3.11
N ASN A 21 -2.79 -4.53 -2.00
CA ASN A 21 -1.52 -5.13 -1.57
C ASN A 21 -1.05 -6.22 -2.54
N PHE A 22 -1.95 -7.06 -3.08
CA PHE A 22 -1.58 -8.02 -4.11
C PHE A 22 -1.02 -7.34 -5.37
N TRP A 23 -1.63 -6.22 -5.78
CA TRP A 23 -1.09 -5.40 -6.87
C TRP A 23 0.31 -4.87 -6.56
N MET A 24 0.53 -4.29 -5.38
CA MET A 24 1.86 -3.81 -4.95
C MET A 24 2.91 -4.94 -4.92
N ALA A 25 2.53 -6.13 -4.43
CA ALA A 25 3.39 -7.31 -4.46
C ALA A 25 3.75 -7.74 -5.89
N GLY A 26 2.79 -7.68 -6.82
CA GLY A 26 3.04 -7.92 -8.25
C GLY A 26 4.02 -6.91 -8.85
N GLN A 27 3.94 -5.64 -8.48
CA GLN A 27 4.87 -4.59 -8.94
C GLN A 27 6.28 -4.80 -8.37
N VAL A 28 6.40 -5.21 -7.11
CA VAL A 28 7.68 -5.66 -6.52
C VAL A 28 8.26 -6.85 -7.29
N GLY A 29 7.44 -7.84 -7.65
CA GLY A 29 7.89 -9.01 -8.42
C GLY A 29 8.38 -8.64 -9.82
N LYS A 30 7.70 -7.72 -10.51
CA LYS A 30 8.16 -7.16 -11.79
C LYS A 30 9.47 -6.40 -11.65
N ALA A 31 9.57 -5.53 -10.64
CA ALA A 31 10.78 -4.77 -10.36
C ALA A 31 11.97 -5.70 -10.04
N ARG A 32 11.73 -6.76 -9.27
CA ARG A 32 12.74 -7.79 -8.97
C ARG A 32 13.31 -8.42 -10.24
N LYS A 33 12.44 -8.75 -11.21
CA LYS A 33 12.85 -9.32 -12.49
C LYS A 33 13.59 -8.30 -13.36
N MET A 34 13.13 -7.05 -13.38
CA MET A 34 13.73 -5.96 -14.16
C MET A 34 15.15 -5.62 -13.67
N TYR A 35 15.33 -5.49 -12.35
CA TYR A 35 16.60 -5.11 -11.73
C TYR A 35 17.46 -6.32 -11.33
N LYS A 36 17.08 -7.53 -11.78
CA LYS A 36 17.83 -8.79 -11.57
C LYS A 36 18.23 -9.03 -10.11
N VAL A 37 17.34 -8.77 -9.17
CA VAL A 37 17.61 -8.99 -7.73
C VAL A 37 17.23 -10.43 -7.35
N PRO A 38 18.20 -11.35 -7.16
CA PRO A 38 17.89 -12.73 -6.83
C PRO A 38 17.24 -12.84 -5.45
N TYR A 39 16.48 -13.91 -5.23
CA TYR A 39 16.12 -14.33 -3.88
C TYR A 39 17.39 -14.91 -3.20
N PRO A 40 17.61 -14.71 -1.89
CA PRO A 40 16.71 -14.13 -0.87
C PRO A 40 16.87 -12.61 -0.66
N THR A 41 17.60 -11.90 -1.54
CA THR A 41 17.94 -10.49 -1.34
C THR A 41 16.68 -9.61 -1.27
N LEU A 42 16.53 -8.93 -0.13
CA LEU A 42 15.38 -8.06 0.15
C LEU A 42 15.56 -6.66 -0.45
N TYR A 43 16.75 -6.08 -0.27
CA TYR A 43 17.15 -4.79 -0.80
C TYR A 43 18.40 -4.98 -1.66
N ALA A 44 18.43 -4.37 -2.85
CA ALA A 44 19.60 -4.39 -3.69
C ALA A 44 20.66 -3.41 -3.12
N LEU A 45 21.92 -3.82 -3.17
CA LEU A 45 23.05 -2.98 -2.80
C LEU A 45 23.33 -1.96 -3.91
N GLU A 46 23.44 -0.67 -3.56
CA GLU A 46 23.77 0.40 -4.51
C GLU A 46 25.16 0.20 -5.16
N SER A 47 26.06 -0.52 -4.49
CA SER A 47 27.37 -0.90 -5.02
C SER A 47 27.30 -1.95 -6.13
N GLU A 48 26.24 -2.77 -6.16
CA GLU A 48 26.10 -3.89 -7.09
C GLU A 48 25.17 -3.55 -8.27
N ASN A 49 24.23 -2.62 -8.09
CA ASN A 49 23.28 -2.21 -9.12
C ASN A 49 23.06 -0.70 -9.13
N LYS A 50 23.28 -0.08 -10.29
CA LYS A 50 23.00 1.36 -10.51
C LYS A 50 21.52 1.71 -10.28
N ASP A 51 20.63 0.75 -10.49
CA ASP A 51 19.18 0.90 -10.30
C ASP A 51 18.68 0.35 -8.95
N ALA A 52 19.59 0.01 -8.03
CA ALA A 52 19.25 -0.53 -6.70
C ALA A 52 18.26 0.37 -5.96
N LYS A 53 18.43 1.69 -6.07
CA LYS A 53 17.55 2.68 -5.42
C LYS A 53 16.11 2.58 -5.92
N LEU A 54 15.88 2.35 -7.21
CA LEU A 54 14.53 2.19 -7.78
C LEU A 54 13.84 0.94 -7.22
N PHE A 55 14.54 -0.20 -7.22
CA PHE A 55 14.03 -1.43 -6.63
C PHE A 55 13.73 -1.26 -5.12
N ASN A 56 14.68 -0.70 -4.38
CA ASN A 56 14.56 -0.47 -2.95
C ASN A 56 13.39 0.46 -2.63
N CYS A 57 13.13 1.46 -3.48
CA CYS A 57 11.97 2.31 -3.36
C CYS A 57 10.66 1.51 -3.51
N VAL A 58 10.49 0.77 -4.61
CA VAL A 58 9.28 -0.05 -4.83
C VAL A 58 9.07 -1.04 -3.66
N GLN A 59 10.14 -1.71 -3.23
CA GLN A 59 10.11 -2.66 -2.12
C GLN A 59 9.70 -1.99 -0.80
N ARG A 60 10.32 -0.87 -0.45
CA ARG A 60 10.03 -0.16 0.81
C ARG A 60 8.61 0.41 0.82
N GLY A 61 8.12 0.90 -0.33
CA GLY A 61 6.76 1.39 -0.48
C GLY A 61 5.71 0.31 -0.17
N HIS A 62 5.91 -0.91 -0.68
CA HIS A 62 5.04 -2.05 -0.38
C HIS A 62 5.16 -2.48 1.09
N GLN A 63 6.38 -2.59 1.63
CA GLN A 63 6.58 -2.95 3.04
C GLN A 63 5.91 -1.96 4.00
N ASN A 64 5.95 -0.66 3.71
CA ASN A 64 5.27 0.33 4.53
C ASN A 64 3.75 0.12 4.54
N SER A 65 3.15 -0.37 3.45
CA SER A 65 1.72 -0.73 3.44
C SER A 65 1.46 -1.93 4.34
N LEU A 66 2.32 -2.95 4.28
CA LEU A 66 2.22 -4.15 5.12
C LEU A 66 2.38 -3.85 6.61
N GLU A 67 3.29 -2.93 6.98
CA GLU A 67 3.49 -2.48 8.36
C GLU A 67 2.24 -1.81 8.95
N MET A 68 1.50 -1.07 8.12
CA MET A 68 0.30 -0.33 8.54
C MET A 68 -1.00 -1.15 8.44
N MET A 69 -1.01 -2.20 7.61
CA MET A 69 -2.18 -3.03 7.31
C MET A 69 -2.89 -3.57 8.56
N PRO A 70 -2.21 -4.14 9.58
CA PRO A 70 -2.88 -4.68 10.76
C PRO A 70 -3.62 -3.59 11.55
N MET A 71 -2.98 -2.43 11.74
CA MET A 71 -3.60 -1.30 12.46
C MET A 71 -4.80 -0.77 11.69
N PHE A 72 -4.68 -0.61 10.36
CA PHE A 72 -5.80 -0.19 9.51
C PHE A 72 -6.99 -1.16 9.63
N PHE A 73 -6.74 -2.48 9.60
CA PHE A 73 -7.79 -3.49 9.68
C PHE A 73 -8.51 -3.46 11.03
N VAL A 74 -7.76 -3.41 12.13
CA VAL A 74 -8.34 -3.37 13.48
C VAL A 74 -9.20 -2.11 13.66
N LEU A 75 -8.69 -0.93 13.26
CA LEU A 75 -9.44 0.31 13.39
C LEU A 75 -10.71 0.35 12.54
N MET A 76 -10.65 -0.16 11.31
CA MET A 76 -11.81 -0.28 10.42
C MET A 76 -12.88 -1.20 11.00
N MET A 77 -12.49 -2.37 11.53
CA MET A 77 -13.43 -3.32 12.14
C MET A 77 -14.10 -2.74 13.39
N LEU A 78 -13.30 -2.14 14.28
CA LEU A 78 -13.79 -1.55 15.54
C LEU A 78 -14.67 -0.32 15.29
N GLY A 79 -14.23 0.62 14.46
CA GLY A 79 -15.00 1.82 14.11
C GLY A 79 -16.25 1.51 13.29
N GLY A 80 -16.17 0.47 12.45
CA GLY A 80 -17.26 -0.02 11.62
C GLY A 80 -18.47 -0.51 12.41
N PHE A 81 -18.28 -0.99 13.65
CA PHE A 81 -19.40 -1.47 14.47
C PHE A 81 -20.38 -0.35 14.83
N ARG A 82 -19.87 0.86 15.09
CA ARG A 82 -20.68 2.00 15.51
C ARG A 82 -21.03 2.92 14.35
N HIS A 83 -20.12 3.08 13.38
CA HIS A 83 -20.23 4.05 12.30
C HIS A 83 -19.79 3.45 10.94
N PRO A 84 -20.52 2.46 10.40
CA PRO A 84 -20.09 1.70 9.21
C PRO A 84 -19.88 2.57 7.96
N CYS A 85 -20.78 3.50 7.66
CA CYS A 85 -20.67 4.35 6.46
C CYS A 85 -19.48 5.32 6.55
N VAL A 86 -19.24 5.94 7.71
CA VAL A 86 -18.11 6.87 7.90
C VAL A 86 -16.79 6.12 7.82
N CYS A 87 -16.69 4.97 8.49
CA CYS A 87 -15.51 4.11 8.41
C CYS A 87 -15.23 3.66 6.97
N ALA A 88 -16.26 3.21 6.25
CA ALA A 88 -16.09 2.80 4.85
C ALA A 88 -15.59 3.95 3.96
N SER A 89 -16.16 5.15 4.08
CA SER A 89 -15.72 6.32 3.32
C SER A 89 -14.26 6.71 3.60
N LEU A 90 -13.87 6.74 4.87
CA LEU A 90 -12.48 7.05 5.27
C LEU A 90 -11.51 5.95 4.83
N GLY A 91 -11.93 4.68 4.89
CA GLY A 91 -11.13 3.56 4.41
C GLY A 91 -10.95 3.57 2.89
N CYS A 92 -11.99 3.92 2.12
CA CYS A 92 -11.87 4.15 0.67
C CYS A 92 -10.86 5.26 0.37
N LEU A 93 -10.97 6.40 1.06
CA LEU A 93 -10.02 7.50 0.92
C LEU A 93 -8.58 7.04 1.21
N TYR A 94 -8.39 6.27 2.29
CA TYR A 94 -7.10 5.71 2.64
C TYR A 94 -6.52 4.81 1.54
N ILE A 95 -7.32 3.90 0.95
CA ILE A 95 -6.90 3.05 -0.17
C ILE A 95 -6.39 3.89 -1.34
N ILE A 96 -7.15 4.93 -1.72
CA ILE A 96 -6.80 5.84 -2.82
C ILE A 96 -5.48 6.56 -2.52
N THR A 97 -5.33 7.11 -1.31
CA THR A 97 -4.08 7.76 -0.90
C THR A 97 -2.91 6.79 -0.92
N ARG A 98 -3.08 5.53 -0.49
CA ARG A 98 -2.03 4.50 -0.53
C ARG A 98 -1.63 4.13 -1.94
N TYR A 99 -2.57 4.09 -2.88
CA TYR A 99 -2.26 3.88 -4.30
C TYR A 99 -1.36 4.98 -4.85
N PHE A 100 -1.70 6.25 -4.62
CA PHE A 100 -0.88 7.38 -5.06
C PHE A 100 0.47 7.43 -4.35
N TYR A 101 0.49 7.18 -3.03
CA TYR A 101 1.72 7.08 -2.25
C TYR A 101 2.68 6.05 -2.85
N PHE A 102 2.21 4.83 -3.12
CA PHE A 102 3.06 3.77 -3.67
C PHE A 102 3.53 4.09 -5.08
N THR A 103 2.64 4.64 -5.93
CA THR A 103 2.98 5.03 -7.30
C THR A 103 4.05 6.13 -7.31
N GLY A 104 3.90 7.16 -6.47
CA GLY A 104 4.88 8.23 -6.31
C GLY A 104 6.20 7.72 -5.73
N TYR A 105 6.15 6.89 -4.69
CA TYR A 105 7.35 6.30 -4.08
C TYR A 105 8.12 5.39 -5.06
N SER A 106 7.42 4.71 -5.98
CA SER A 106 7.99 3.82 -6.99
C SER A 106 8.78 4.54 -8.11
N THR A 107 8.76 5.88 -8.15
CA THR A 107 9.49 6.68 -9.15
C THR A 107 11.00 6.82 -8.87
N GLY A 108 11.49 6.30 -7.74
CA GLY A 108 12.91 6.34 -7.35
C GLY A 108 13.33 7.59 -6.57
N ASP A 109 12.42 8.54 -6.41
CA ASP A 109 12.58 9.68 -5.52
C ASP A 109 11.68 9.52 -4.29
N PRO A 110 12.25 9.25 -3.10
CA PRO A 110 11.48 9.13 -1.86
C PRO A 110 10.66 10.38 -1.52
N GLN A 111 11.01 11.57 -2.01
CA GLN A 111 10.27 12.80 -1.75
C GLN A 111 8.95 12.85 -2.53
N LYS A 112 8.87 12.20 -3.70
CA LYS A 112 7.66 12.12 -4.53
C LYS A 112 6.52 11.34 -3.88
N ARG A 113 6.77 10.67 -2.75
CA ARG A 113 5.73 10.04 -1.91
C ARG A 113 4.71 11.03 -1.33
N LEU A 114 5.11 12.30 -1.20
CA LEU A 114 4.28 13.38 -0.64
C LEU A 114 3.58 14.20 -1.72
N SER A 115 3.96 14.04 -2.99
CA SER A 115 3.32 14.75 -4.09
C SER A 115 2.01 14.04 -4.43
N ILE A 116 1.01 14.25 -3.59
CA ILE A 116 -0.39 13.93 -3.91
C ILE A 116 -0.83 15.00 -4.91
N GLY A 117 -0.42 14.85 -6.17
CA GLY A 117 -0.91 15.61 -7.32
C GLY A 117 -0.87 17.14 -7.25
N LEU A 118 -0.12 17.77 -6.33
CA LEU A 118 -0.21 19.21 -6.07
C LEU A 118 1.12 19.97 -5.98
N VAL A 119 2.25 19.36 -6.35
CA VAL A 119 3.48 20.14 -6.51
C VAL A 119 4.24 19.61 -7.73
N ASN A 120 4.08 20.34 -8.84
CA ASN A 120 5.05 20.45 -9.92
C ASN A 120 6.10 21.49 -9.53
#